data_AF-A0A261EWW2-F1
#
_entry.id   AF-A0A261EWW2-F1
#
_cell.length_a   1.000
_cell.length_b   1.000
_cell.length_c   1.000
_cell.angle_alpha   90.00
_cell.angle_beta   90.00
_cell.angle_gamma   90.00
#
_symmetry.space_group_name_H-M   'P 1'
#
loop_
_entity.id
_entity.type
_entity.pdbx_description
1 polymer ?
#
loop_
_entity_poly.entity_id
_entity_poly.type
_entity_poly.pdbx_seq_one_letter_code
_entity_poly.pdbx_strand_id
1 'polypeptide(L)'
;MSNSHNSGSASGWKPWAAGVVAFVAAWWFFWFLLVPVGDRYLPLMLGYRLTMIVSNPFVMLAIISVCALTCALVVFQCTNRRVNVAFITALSWLYVIAAVAAIMLKSRGVQGVNFNPGNIVAQLQVSPAVVLFNILVFVPVGIMAHSLHHAGIAYATAAAAIVTMEAGQYAFHLGVCDIDDMIANAIGFTMGYLAMSLWRRAHRVMREGAWYVIGGTSAD
;
A
#
# COMPACT_ATOMS: atom_id res chain seq x y z
N MET A 1 -35.90 31.18 20.49
CA MET A 1 -34.64 31.91 20.21
C MET A 1 -33.57 30.89 19.87
N SER A 2 -33.13 30.87 18.61
CA SER A 2 -32.12 29.94 18.09
C SER A 2 -30.73 30.38 18.54
N ASN A 3 -29.96 29.50 19.16
CA ASN A 3 -28.52 29.65 19.28
C ASN A 3 -27.83 28.70 18.30
N SER A 4 -27.70 29.19 17.07
CA SER A 4 -26.71 28.73 16.11
C SER A 4 -25.33 29.17 16.62
N HIS A 5 -24.62 28.28 17.31
CA HIS A 5 -23.19 28.48 17.53
C HIS A 5 -22.44 28.28 16.21
N ASN A 6 -22.34 29.40 15.52
CA ASN A 6 -21.36 29.70 14.49
C ASN A 6 -19.97 29.56 15.14
N SER A 7 -19.31 28.42 14.93
CA SER A 7 -17.87 28.31 15.19
C SER A 7 -17.14 28.74 13.92
N GLY A 8 -16.56 29.93 13.98
CA GLY A 8 -15.82 30.56 12.90
C GLY A 8 -14.58 29.79 12.49
N SER A 9 -14.35 29.83 11.17
CA SER A 9 -13.08 29.76 10.45
C SER A 9 -11.97 28.83 10.97
N ALA A 10 -11.78 27.72 10.27
CA ALA A 10 -10.44 27.38 9.80
C ALA A 10 -10.45 27.59 8.28
N SER A 11 -9.45 28.29 7.76
CA SER A 11 -9.17 28.56 6.34
C SER A 11 -8.79 27.29 5.55
N GLY A 12 -9.51 26.20 5.78
CA GLY A 12 -9.34 24.93 5.10
C GLY A 12 -10.16 24.87 3.82
N TRP A 13 -9.62 24.20 2.80
CA TRP A 13 -10.34 23.92 1.57
C TRP A 13 -11.67 23.20 1.86
N LYS A 14 -12.73 23.54 1.12
CA LYS A 14 -13.99 22.76 1.17
C LYS A 14 -13.66 21.31 0.77
N PRO A 15 -14.19 20.28 1.47
CA PRO A 15 -13.80 18.88 1.22
C PRO A 15 -13.96 18.42 -0.23
N TRP A 16 -15.04 18.84 -0.91
CA TRP A 16 -15.24 18.54 -2.34
C TRP A 16 -14.17 19.16 -3.24
N ALA A 17 -13.69 20.38 -2.91
CA ALA A 17 -12.65 21.05 -3.66
C ALA A 17 -11.31 20.34 -3.48
N ALA A 18 -11.00 19.90 -2.27
CA ALA A 18 -9.82 19.06 -2.00
C ALA A 18 -9.87 17.73 -2.79
N GLY A 19 -11.04 17.09 -2.87
CA GLY A 19 -11.24 15.88 -3.68
C GLY A 19 -11.00 16.11 -5.18
N VAL A 20 -11.52 17.20 -5.74
CA VAL A 20 -11.31 17.54 -7.17
C VAL A 20 -9.83 17.83 -7.46
N VAL A 21 -9.17 18.62 -6.61
CA VAL A 21 -7.73 18.90 -6.75
C VAL A 21 -6.92 17.60 -6.66
N ALA A 22 -7.24 16.74 -5.69
CA ALA A 22 -6.60 15.44 -5.54
C ALA A 22 -6.81 14.55 -6.77
N PHE A 23 -8.00 14.56 -7.39
CA PHE A 23 -8.25 13.80 -8.61
C PHE A 23 -7.35 14.27 -9.76
N VAL A 24 -7.31 15.57 -10.04
CA VAL A 24 -6.50 16.13 -11.14
C VAL A 24 -5.01 15.86 -10.91
N ALA A 25 -4.52 16.09 -9.69
CA ALA A 25 -3.14 15.83 -9.32
C ALA A 25 -2.79 14.34 -9.40
N ALA A 26 -3.64 13.46 -8.86
CA ALA A 26 -3.44 12.02 -8.88
C ALA A 26 -3.50 11.46 -10.31
N TRP A 27 -4.36 11.99 -11.17
CA TRP A 27 -4.46 11.56 -12.55
C TRP A 27 -3.15 11.79 -13.32
N TRP A 28 -2.58 12.99 -13.19
CA TRP A 28 -1.27 13.29 -13.77
C TRP A 28 -0.15 12.46 -13.15
N PHE A 29 -0.15 12.30 -11.82
CA PHE A 29 0.82 11.47 -11.13
C PHE A 29 0.78 10.02 -11.64
N PHE A 30 -0.40 9.41 -11.72
CA PHE A 30 -0.56 8.04 -12.20
C PHE A 30 -0.25 7.89 -13.68
N TRP A 31 -0.48 8.91 -14.52
CA TRP A 31 -0.02 8.90 -15.91
C TRP A 31 1.50 8.76 -15.99
N PHE A 32 2.23 9.65 -15.31
CA PHE A 32 3.70 9.63 -15.33
C PHE A 32 4.30 8.44 -14.59
N LEU A 33 3.57 7.83 -13.65
CA LEU A 33 3.99 6.63 -12.96
C LEU A 33 3.70 5.37 -13.78
N LEU A 34 2.42 5.14 -14.13
CA LEU A 34 1.96 3.86 -14.66
C LEU A 34 2.29 3.65 -16.14
N VAL A 35 2.34 4.70 -16.97
CA VAL A 35 2.67 4.52 -18.39
C VAL A 35 4.14 4.06 -18.55
N PRO A 36 5.16 4.76 -17.99
CA PRO A 36 6.55 4.34 -18.16
C PRO A 36 6.89 3.04 -17.42
N VAL A 37 6.35 2.86 -16.20
CA VAL A 37 6.53 1.62 -15.44
C VAL A 37 5.81 0.47 -16.13
N GLY A 38 4.62 0.75 -16.67
CA GLY A 38 3.80 -0.22 -17.38
C GLY A 38 4.54 -0.84 -18.56
N ASP A 39 5.06 0.01 -19.44
CA ASP A 39 5.76 -0.43 -20.65
C ASP A 39 7.04 -1.23 -20.34
N ARG A 40 7.73 -0.89 -19.24
CA ARG A 40 9.00 -1.53 -18.87
C ARG A 40 8.82 -2.83 -18.08
N TYR A 41 7.86 -2.90 -17.17
CA TYR A 41 7.77 -3.96 -16.16
C TYR A 41 6.56 -4.88 -16.34
N LEU A 42 5.42 -4.42 -16.88
CA LEU A 42 4.25 -5.30 -17.11
C LEU A 42 4.55 -6.48 -18.05
N PRO A 43 5.32 -6.35 -19.15
CA PRO A 43 5.68 -7.49 -19.99
C PRO A 43 6.37 -8.61 -19.21
N LEU A 44 7.24 -8.24 -18.25
CA LEU A 44 8.01 -9.17 -17.43
C LEU A 44 7.13 -9.87 -16.39
N MET A 45 6.19 -9.16 -15.79
CA MET A 45 5.34 -9.70 -14.71
C MET A 45 4.13 -10.49 -15.22
N LEU A 46 3.41 -9.92 -16.20
CA LEU A 46 2.12 -10.42 -16.68
C LEU A 46 2.23 -11.25 -17.96
N GLY A 47 3.39 -11.21 -18.62
CA GLY A 47 3.59 -11.83 -19.92
C GLY A 47 2.90 -11.05 -21.06
N TYR A 48 3.22 -11.46 -22.29
CA TYR A 48 2.89 -10.69 -23.50
C TYR A 48 1.38 -10.48 -23.70
N ARG A 49 0.55 -11.51 -23.49
CA ARG A 49 -0.90 -11.45 -23.74
C ARG A 49 -1.63 -10.46 -22.81
N LEU A 50 -1.36 -10.52 -21.51
CA LEU A 50 -1.99 -9.62 -20.54
C LEU A 50 -1.45 -8.19 -20.71
N THR A 51 -0.18 -8.05 -21.05
CA THR A 51 0.42 -6.74 -21.31
C THR A 51 -0.25 -6.04 -22.47
N MET A 52 -0.54 -6.74 -23.59
CA MET A 52 -1.29 -6.11 -24.69
C MET A 52 -2.65 -5.55 -24.26
N ILE A 53 -3.35 -6.28 -23.39
CA ILE A 53 -4.66 -5.86 -22.89
C ILE A 53 -4.50 -4.62 -22.01
N VAL A 54 -3.55 -4.63 -21.08
CA VAL A 54 -3.31 -3.51 -20.15
C VAL A 54 -2.76 -2.27 -20.86
N SER A 55 -1.87 -2.46 -21.83
CA SER A 55 -1.29 -1.39 -22.65
C SER A 55 -2.26 -0.84 -23.70
N ASN A 56 -3.47 -1.39 -23.84
CA ASN A 56 -4.52 -0.75 -24.63
C ASN A 56 -4.80 0.65 -24.05
N PRO A 57 -4.78 1.72 -24.87
CA PRO A 57 -4.88 3.09 -24.37
C PRO A 57 -6.17 3.34 -23.57
N PHE A 58 -7.29 2.72 -23.97
CA PHE A 58 -8.56 2.87 -23.25
C PHE A 58 -8.54 2.15 -21.90
N VAL A 59 -7.93 0.96 -21.84
CA VAL A 59 -7.78 0.19 -20.59
C VAL A 59 -6.83 0.93 -19.64
N MET A 60 -5.69 1.43 -20.14
CA MET A 60 -4.73 2.19 -19.35
C MET A 60 -5.35 3.49 -18.80
N LEU A 61 -6.08 4.24 -19.64
CA LEU A 61 -6.81 5.43 -19.21
C LEU A 61 -7.86 5.12 -18.14
N ALA A 62 -8.57 3.99 -18.26
CA ALA A 62 -9.53 3.55 -17.26
C ALA A 62 -8.83 3.21 -15.93
N ILE A 63 -7.71 2.48 -15.96
CA ILE A 63 -6.91 2.14 -14.77
C ILE A 63 -6.45 3.42 -14.07
N ILE A 64 -5.83 4.35 -14.80
CA ILE A 64 -5.35 5.64 -14.28
C ILE A 64 -6.52 6.41 -13.64
N SER A 65 -7.67 6.46 -14.31
CA SER A 65 -8.84 7.17 -13.81
C SER A 65 -9.42 6.54 -12.54
N VAL A 66 -9.44 5.21 -12.43
CA VAL A 66 -9.87 4.49 -11.22
C VAL A 66 -8.91 4.74 -10.06
N CYS A 67 -7.60 4.68 -10.30
CA CYS A 67 -6.58 4.98 -9.29
C CYS A 67 -6.69 6.43 -8.80
N ALA A 68 -6.83 7.39 -9.73
CA ALA A 68 -7.01 8.81 -9.41
C ALA A 68 -8.30 9.06 -8.62
N LEU A 69 -9.40 8.43 -9.01
CA LEU A 69 -10.68 8.52 -8.30
C LEU A 69 -10.58 7.95 -6.88
N THR A 70 -9.90 6.81 -6.72
CA THR A 70 -9.69 6.22 -5.40
C THR A 70 -8.88 7.15 -4.49
N CYS A 71 -7.80 7.73 -5.01
CA CYS A 71 -7.01 8.73 -4.28
C CYS A 71 -7.85 9.95 -3.88
N ALA A 72 -8.65 10.48 -4.81
CA ALA A 72 -9.55 11.59 -4.56
C ALA A 72 -10.59 11.28 -3.47
N LEU A 73 -11.16 10.07 -3.47
CA LEU A 73 -12.12 9.61 -2.46
C LEU A 73 -11.47 9.45 -1.08
N VAL A 74 -10.21 8.99 -1.01
CA VAL A 74 -9.44 8.95 0.24
C VAL A 74 -9.23 10.37 0.77
N VAL A 75 -8.73 11.29 -0.07
CA VAL A 75 -8.49 12.68 0.34
C VAL A 75 -9.79 13.37 0.78
N PHE A 76 -10.89 13.16 0.06
CA PHE A 76 -12.21 13.68 0.41
C PHE A 76 -12.66 13.18 1.79
N GLN A 77 -12.54 11.88 2.07
CA GLN A 77 -12.94 11.29 3.36
C GLN A 77 -12.03 11.75 4.51
N CYS A 78 -10.72 11.82 4.28
CA CYS A 78 -9.77 12.34 5.27
C CYS A 78 -10.01 13.82 5.60
N THR A 79 -10.33 14.65 4.59
CA THR A 79 -10.66 16.07 4.79
C THR A 79 -11.98 16.25 5.55
N ASN A 80 -12.93 15.35 5.34
CA ASN A 80 -14.16 15.26 6.14
C ASN A 80 -13.95 14.65 7.54
N ARG A 81 -12.73 14.22 7.87
CA ARG A 81 -12.37 13.50 9.12
C ARG A 81 -13.24 12.27 9.39
N ARG A 82 -13.85 11.72 8.34
CA ARG A 82 -14.76 10.57 8.39
C ARG A 82 -14.40 9.62 7.27
N VAL A 83 -13.83 8.47 7.63
CA VAL A 83 -13.43 7.43 6.68
C VAL A 83 -14.40 6.26 6.82
N ASN A 84 -15.03 5.87 5.71
CA ASN A 84 -15.96 4.77 5.70
C ASN A 84 -15.22 3.43 5.93
N VAL A 85 -15.73 2.62 6.86
CA VAL A 85 -15.10 1.37 7.27
C VAL A 85 -15.10 0.36 6.13
N ALA A 86 -16.22 0.21 5.41
CA ALA A 86 -16.31 -0.74 4.29
C ALA A 86 -15.36 -0.33 3.16
N PHE A 87 -15.29 0.97 2.85
CA PHE A 87 -14.38 1.52 1.85
C PHE A 87 -12.91 1.22 2.18
N ILE A 88 -12.44 1.57 3.38
CA ILE A 88 -11.03 1.34 3.73
C ILE A 88 -10.71 -0.16 3.86
N THR A 89 -11.68 -0.98 4.28
CA THR A 89 -11.53 -2.44 4.34
C THR A 89 -11.41 -3.03 2.93
N ALA A 90 -12.23 -2.58 1.97
CA ALA A 90 -12.15 -3.03 0.58
C ALA A 90 -10.81 -2.63 -0.05
N LEU A 91 -10.35 -1.39 0.15
CA LEU A 91 -9.03 -0.95 -0.31
C LEU A 91 -7.89 -1.74 0.33
N SER A 92 -8.01 -2.07 1.61
CA SER A 92 -7.04 -2.88 2.33
C SER A 92 -6.91 -4.29 1.74
N TRP A 93 -8.04 -4.94 1.44
CA TRP A 93 -8.03 -6.25 0.78
C TRP A 93 -7.48 -6.18 -0.64
N LEU A 94 -7.90 -5.18 -1.43
CA LEU A 94 -7.36 -4.96 -2.77
C LEU A 94 -5.84 -4.77 -2.74
N TYR A 95 -5.34 -4.00 -1.77
CA TYR A 95 -3.92 -3.80 -1.56
C TYR A 95 -3.20 -5.12 -1.24
N VAL A 96 -3.72 -5.92 -0.31
CA VAL A 96 -3.10 -7.22 0.05
C VAL A 96 -3.03 -8.15 -1.16
N ILE A 97 -4.10 -8.24 -1.95
CA ILE A 97 -4.12 -9.05 -3.18
C ILE A 97 -3.08 -8.54 -4.18
N ALA A 98 -3.01 -7.22 -4.39
CA ALA A 98 -2.05 -6.61 -5.29
C ALA A 98 -0.60 -6.81 -4.81
N ALA A 99 -0.33 -6.70 -3.51
CA ALA A 99 0.97 -6.92 -2.89
C ALA A 99 1.43 -8.36 -3.07
N VAL A 100 0.56 -9.34 -2.76
CA VAL A 100 0.85 -10.77 -2.97
C VAL A 100 1.14 -11.03 -4.44
N ALA A 101 0.29 -10.55 -5.36
CA ALA A 101 0.52 -10.73 -6.80
C ALA A 101 1.84 -10.09 -7.25
N ALA A 102 2.16 -8.89 -6.78
CA ALA A 102 3.37 -8.19 -7.18
C ALA A 102 4.62 -8.91 -6.65
N ILE A 103 4.62 -9.39 -5.40
CA ILE A 103 5.72 -10.18 -4.85
C ILE A 103 5.86 -11.49 -5.61
N MET A 104 4.77 -12.27 -5.75
CA MET A 104 4.81 -13.56 -6.44
C MET A 104 5.31 -13.44 -7.88
N LEU A 105 4.93 -12.38 -8.60
CA LEU A 105 5.20 -12.26 -10.04
C LEU A 105 6.48 -11.47 -10.37
N LYS A 106 7.18 -10.87 -9.40
CA LYS A 106 8.36 -10.01 -9.67
C LYS A 106 9.56 -10.75 -10.26
N SER A 107 9.73 -12.03 -9.93
CA SER A 107 10.94 -12.83 -10.26
C SER A 107 10.65 -13.99 -11.22
N ARG A 108 9.55 -13.92 -11.99
CA ARG A 108 9.17 -15.01 -12.89
C ARG A 108 10.27 -15.30 -13.90
N GLY A 109 10.55 -16.59 -14.10
CA GLY A 109 11.57 -17.05 -15.04
C GLY A 109 12.97 -17.21 -14.43
N VAL A 110 13.15 -16.91 -13.14
CA VAL A 110 14.38 -17.19 -12.39
C VAL A 110 14.03 -18.11 -11.22
N GLN A 111 14.83 -19.16 -10.99
CA GLN A 111 14.63 -20.10 -9.91
C GLN A 111 15.93 -20.32 -9.14
N GLY A 112 15.83 -20.48 -7.83
CA GLY A 112 16.95 -20.74 -6.97
C GLY A 112 16.58 -20.66 -5.50
N VAL A 113 17.57 -20.85 -4.64
CA VAL A 113 17.43 -20.67 -3.20
C VAL A 113 18.66 -19.90 -2.71
N ASN A 114 18.44 -18.81 -1.99
CA ASN A 114 19.49 -18.03 -1.35
C ASN A 114 19.21 -17.97 0.16
N PHE A 115 20.12 -18.56 0.95
CA PHE A 115 20.09 -18.48 2.41
C PHE A 115 21.29 -17.70 2.97
N ASN A 116 22.03 -16.97 2.14
CA ASN A 116 23.15 -16.15 2.58
C ASN A 116 22.70 -14.70 2.81
N PRO A 117 22.47 -14.27 4.07
CA PRO A 117 22.00 -12.92 4.37
C PRO A 117 23.04 -11.82 4.07
N GLY A 118 24.30 -12.19 3.81
CA GLY A 118 25.33 -11.23 3.40
C GLY A 118 25.15 -10.72 1.97
N ASN A 119 24.33 -11.40 1.16
CA ASN A 119 24.10 -11.04 -0.23
C ASN A 119 23.23 -9.77 -0.36
N ILE A 120 22.48 -9.38 0.69
CA ILE A 120 21.72 -8.14 0.72
C ILE A 120 22.56 -6.90 0.40
N VAL A 121 23.84 -6.87 0.81
CA VAL A 121 24.75 -5.73 0.53
C VAL A 121 25.06 -5.64 -0.96
N ALA A 122 25.37 -6.78 -1.59
CA ALA A 122 25.59 -6.84 -3.03
C ALA A 122 24.31 -6.51 -3.81
N GLN A 123 23.16 -7.01 -3.35
CA GLN A 123 21.87 -6.72 -3.96
C GLN A 123 21.48 -5.24 -3.85
N LEU A 124 21.78 -4.59 -2.73
CA LEU A 124 21.60 -3.14 -2.57
C LEU A 124 22.50 -2.33 -3.50
N GLN A 125 23.69 -2.83 -3.86
CA GLN A 125 24.58 -2.16 -4.80
C GLN A 125 24.14 -2.33 -6.25
N VAL A 126 23.69 -3.54 -6.63
CA VAL A 126 23.34 -3.87 -8.02
C VAL A 126 21.89 -3.50 -8.35
N SER A 127 20.96 -3.80 -7.45
CA SER A 127 19.51 -3.71 -7.66
C SER A 127 18.77 -3.16 -6.43
N PRO A 128 19.12 -1.95 -5.93
CA PRO A 128 18.52 -1.37 -4.73
C PRO A 128 16.99 -1.24 -4.82
N ALA A 129 16.46 -1.02 -6.01
CA ALA A 129 15.03 -0.91 -6.24
C ALA A 129 14.25 -2.18 -5.85
N VAL A 130 14.85 -3.37 -5.98
CA VAL A 130 14.20 -4.65 -5.60
C VAL A 130 14.10 -4.78 -4.08
N VAL A 131 15.19 -4.45 -3.37
CA VAL A 131 15.21 -4.46 -1.90
C VAL A 131 14.24 -3.43 -1.35
N LEU A 132 14.26 -2.20 -1.89
CA LEU A 132 13.33 -1.15 -1.52
C LEU A 132 11.87 -1.53 -1.81
N PHE A 133 11.60 -2.18 -2.94
CA PHE A 133 10.27 -2.66 -3.28
C PHE A 133 9.71 -3.61 -2.22
N ASN A 134 10.49 -4.62 -1.81
CA ASN A 134 10.10 -5.56 -0.75
C ASN A 134 9.77 -4.85 0.57
N ILE A 135 10.64 -3.92 1.00
CA ILE A 135 10.43 -3.12 2.21
C ILE A 135 9.13 -2.32 2.07
N LEU A 136 8.98 -1.55 0.99
CA LEU A 136 7.87 -0.62 0.81
C LEU A 136 6.52 -1.33 0.69
N VAL A 137 6.47 -2.50 0.03
CA VAL A 137 5.24 -3.29 -0.11
C VAL A 137 4.73 -3.80 1.24
N PHE A 138 5.62 -4.09 2.18
CA PHE A 138 5.22 -4.57 3.51
C PHE A 138 4.89 -3.46 4.52
N VAL A 139 5.26 -2.20 4.26
CA VAL A 139 4.91 -1.08 5.16
C VAL A 139 3.40 -0.96 5.37
N PRO A 140 2.54 -0.90 4.33
CA PRO A 140 1.10 -0.86 4.56
C PRO A 140 0.53 -2.11 5.23
N VAL A 141 1.11 -3.29 4.98
CA VAL A 141 0.73 -4.54 5.67
C VAL A 141 0.98 -4.42 7.17
N GLY A 142 2.12 -3.86 7.58
CA GLY A 142 2.44 -3.57 8.98
C GLY A 142 1.44 -2.61 9.63
N ILE A 143 1.06 -1.55 8.91
CA ILE A 143 0.05 -0.57 9.37
C ILE A 143 -1.29 -1.27 9.60
N MET A 144 -1.71 -2.11 8.66
CA MET A 144 -2.96 -2.88 8.75
C MET A 144 -2.93 -3.87 9.91
N ALA A 145 -1.82 -4.59 10.10
CA ALA A 145 -1.67 -5.60 11.14
C ALA A 145 -1.74 -5.01 12.56
N HIS A 146 -1.32 -3.75 12.75
CA HIS A 146 -1.48 -3.04 14.02
C HIS A 146 -2.96 -2.94 14.45
N SER A 147 -3.91 -2.98 13.50
CA SER A 147 -5.34 -2.93 13.83
C SER A 147 -5.94 -4.29 14.21
N LEU A 148 -5.27 -5.40 13.90
CA LEU A 148 -5.86 -6.73 13.94
C LEU A 148 -5.53 -7.53 15.20
N HIS A 149 -4.37 -7.36 15.85
CA HIS A 149 -3.97 -8.21 16.99
C HIS A 149 -2.96 -7.56 17.94
N HIS A 150 -2.66 -8.25 19.06
CA HIS A 150 -1.45 -7.99 19.87
C HIS A 150 -0.18 -8.17 19.03
N ALA A 151 0.87 -7.39 19.33
CA ALA A 151 2.11 -7.34 18.56
C ALA A 151 2.68 -8.73 18.27
N GLY A 152 2.79 -9.61 19.26
CA GLY A 152 3.35 -10.95 19.07
C GLY A 152 2.62 -11.78 18.01
N ILE A 153 1.28 -11.74 18.00
CA ILE A 153 0.47 -12.44 16.98
C ILE A 153 0.68 -11.79 15.61
N ALA A 154 0.70 -10.46 15.55
CA ALA A 154 0.92 -9.73 14.29
C ALA A 154 2.26 -10.11 13.65
N TYR A 155 3.34 -10.15 14.42
CA TYR A 155 4.67 -10.57 13.93
C TYR A 155 4.71 -12.07 13.58
N ALA A 156 4.07 -12.94 14.37
CA ALA A 156 4.01 -14.36 14.04
C ALA A 156 3.26 -14.62 12.73
N THR A 157 2.12 -13.96 12.52
CA THR A 157 1.35 -14.05 11.28
C THR A 157 2.14 -13.49 10.09
N ALA A 158 2.83 -12.35 10.27
CA ALA A 158 3.67 -11.77 9.22
C ALA A 158 4.84 -12.69 8.84
N ALA A 159 5.53 -13.26 9.83
CA ALA A 159 6.62 -14.21 9.59
C ALA A 159 6.12 -15.45 8.84
N ALA A 160 4.99 -16.02 9.27
CA ALA A 160 4.37 -17.15 8.58
C ALA A 160 3.99 -16.80 7.13
N ALA A 161 3.41 -15.62 6.90
CA ALA A 161 3.04 -15.16 5.55
C ALA A 161 4.27 -14.94 4.66
N ILE A 162 5.33 -14.31 5.17
CA ILE A 162 6.59 -14.09 4.44
C ILE A 162 7.20 -15.42 4.03
N VAL A 163 7.33 -16.37 4.98
CA VAL A 163 7.90 -17.70 4.70
C VAL A 163 7.04 -18.44 3.68
N THR A 164 5.71 -18.39 3.82
CA THR A 164 4.78 -19.04 2.88
C THR A 164 4.90 -18.45 1.48
N MET A 165 5.08 -17.13 1.37
CA MET A 165 5.24 -16.47 0.08
C MET A 165 6.54 -16.87 -0.62
N GLU A 166 7.68 -16.79 0.05
CA GLU A 166 8.96 -17.20 -0.53
C GLU A 166 9.00 -18.69 -0.89
N ALA A 167 8.48 -19.54 0.01
CA ALA A 167 8.35 -20.97 -0.27
C ALA A 167 7.41 -21.23 -1.47
N GLY A 168 6.31 -20.47 -1.55
CA GLY A 168 5.39 -20.49 -2.69
C GLY A 168 6.05 -20.07 -4.00
N GLN A 169 6.88 -19.02 -3.99
CA GLN A 169 7.62 -18.59 -5.18
C GLN A 169 8.53 -19.68 -5.70
N TYR A 170 9.24 -20.37 -4.80
CA TYR A 170 10.07 -21.51 -5.19
C TYR A 170 9.23 -22.70 -5.69
N ALA A 171 8.19 -23.10 -4.95
CA ALA A 171 7.36 -24.26 -5.28
C ALA A 171 6.61 -24.09 -6.62
N PHE A 172 6.10 -22.89 -6.90
CA PHE A 172 5.37 -22.58 -8.13
C PHE A 172 6.27 -22.07 -9.26
N HIS A 173 7.60 -22.11 -9.11
CA HIS A 173 8.56 -21.66 -10.12
C HIS A 173 8.35 -20.19 -10.53
N LEU A 174 7.95 -19.36 -9.56
CA LEU A 174 7.70 -17.93 -9.74
C LEU A 174 8.87 -17.05 -9.29
N GLY A 175 9.88 -17.63 -8.65
CA GLY A 175 11.06 -16.90 -8.21
C GLY A 175 12.08 -17.73 -7.44
N VAL A 176 13.03 -17.00 -6.84
CA VAL A 176 14.04 -17.50 -5.91
C VAL A 176 13.44 -17.42 -4.50
N CYS A 177 13.61 -18.46 -3.68
CA CYS A 177 13.36 -18.33 -2.23
C CYS A 177 14.58 -17.63 -1.63
N ASP A 178 14.42 -16.37 -1.22
CA ASP A 178 15.53 -15.52 -0.84
C ASP A 178 15.40 -14.98 0.59
N ILE A 179 16.38 -15.32 1.45
CA ILE A 179 16.42 -14.81 2.82
C ILE A 179 16.54 -13.28 2.87
N ASP A 180 17.16 -12.66 1.86
CA ASP A 180 17.30 -11.21 1.80
C ASP A 180 15.93 -10.55 1.57
N ASP A 181 15.08 -11.18 0.75
CA ASP A 181 13.70 -10.75 0.54
C ASP A 181 12.86 -10.93 1.81
N MET A 182 13.05 -12.04 2.54
CA MET A 182 12.41 -12.24 3.86
C MET A 182 12.77 -11.14 4.86
N ILE A 183 14.06 -10.80 4.94
CA ILE A 183 14.57 -9.74 5.84
C ILE A 183 13.99 -8.39 5.43
N ALA A 184 14.02 -8.04 4.14
CA ALA A 184 13.47 -6.80 3.62
C ALA A 184 11.97 -6.66 3.92
N ASN A 185 11.20 -7.72 3.69
CA ASN A 185 9.77 -7.77 4.01
C ASN A 185 9.51 -7.59 5.51
N ALA A 186 10.30 -8.24 6.37
CA ALA A 186 10.19 -8.10 7.82
C ALA A 186 10.53 -6.67 8.30
N ILE A 187 11.53 -6.03 7.71
CA ILE A 187 11.87 -4.61 7.95
C ILE A 187 10.69 -3.71 7.58
N GLY A 188 10.14 -3.90 6.37
CA GLY A 188 8.96 -3.15 5.90
C GLY A 188 7.76 -3.28 6.83
N PHE A 189 7.45 -4.52 7.23
CA PHE A 189 6.38 -4.80 8.17
C PHE A 189 6.59 -4.09 9.51
N THR A 190 7.80 -4.18 10.06
CA THR A 190 8.18 -3.53 11.33
C THR A 190 8.03 -2.02 11.24
N MET A 191 8.53 -1.40 10.16
CA MET A 191 8.40 0.05 9.93
C MET A 191 6.94 0.48 9.91
N GLY A 192 6.09 -0.23 9.18
CA GLY A 192 4.66 0.06 9.12
C GLY A 192 3.94 -0.08 10.47
N TYR A 193 4.24 -1.18 11.18
CA TYR A 193 3.67 -1.43 12.50
C TYR A 193 4.06 -0.34 13.50
N LEU A 194 5.34 0.04 13.53
CA LEU A 194 5.85 1.10 14.41
C LEU A 194 5.26 2.47 14.04
N ALA A 195 5.21 2.81 12.75
CA ALA A 195 4.61 4.05 12.29
C ALA A 195 3.15 4.19 12.77
N MET A 196 2.36 3.12 12.66
CA MET A 196 0.98 3.13 13.14
C MET A 196 0.89 3.22 14.68
N SER A 197 1.83 2.59 15.38
CA SER A 197 1.88 2.66 16.85
C SER A 197 2.16 4.10 17.34
N LEU A 198 3.07 4.81 16.67
CA LEU A 198 3.38 6.21 16.96
C LEU A 198 2.20 7.12 16.60
N TRP A 199 1.59 6.89 15.44
CA TRP A 199 0.43 7.65 14.99
C TRP A 199 -0.76 7.55 15.96
N ARG A 200 -1.09 6.34 16.43
CA ARG A 200 -2.18 6.12 17.39
C ARG A 200 -1.92 6.72 18.77
N ARG A 201 -0.66 6.92 19.16
CA ARG A 201 -0.32 7.66 20.38
C ARG A 201 -0.62 9.15 20.24
N ALA A 202 -0.38 9.71 19.06
CA ALA A 202 -0.60 11.13 18.78
C ALA A 202 -2.06 11.47 18.42
N HIS A 203 -2.81 10.52 17.86
CA HIS A 203 -4.14 10.75 17.32
C HIS A 203 -5.17 9.74 17.80
N ARG A 204 -6.35 10.22 18.23
CA ARG A 204 -7.49 9.38 18.56
C ARG A 204 -8.32 9.11 17.31
N VAL A 205 -8.49 7.83 16.99
CA VAL A 205 -9.41 7.35 15.95
C VAL A 205 -10.51 6.55 16.63
N MET A 206 -11.76 6.98 16.47
CA MET A 206 -12.93 6.32 17.05
C MET A 206 -13.76 5.70 15.94
N ARG A 207 -14.33 4.52 16.19
CA ARG A 207 -15.28 3.91 15.26
C ARG A 207 -16.71 4.26 15.69
N GLU A 208 -17.43 4.94 14.81
CA GLU A 208 -18.84 5.30 14.97
C GLU A 208 -19.66 4.60 13.89
N GLY A 209 -20.15 3.40 14.20
CA GLY A 209 -20.90 2.56 13.26
C GLY A 209 -20.10 2.23 11.99
N ALA A 210 -20.54 2.77 10.85
CA ALA A 210 -19.92 2.58 9.53
C ALA A 210 -18.74 3.51 9.24
N TRP A 211 -18.33 4.35 10.20
CA TRP A 211 -17.31 5.38 10.01
C TRP A 211 -16.20 5.29 11.05
N TYR A 212 -14.98 5.58 10.63
CA TYR A 212 -13.91 6.01 11.51
C TYR A 212 -13.87 7.53 11.56
N VAL A 213 -13.95 8.10 12.76
CA VAL A 213 -13.86 9.54 13.01
C VAL A 213 -12.46 9.85 13.53
N ILE A 214 -11.79 10.79 12.86
CA ILE A 214 -10.43 11.22 13.20
C ILE A 214 -10.55 12.46 14.09
N GLY A 215 -10.27 12.30 15.40
CA GLY A 215 -10.28 13.38 16.40
C GLY A 215 -8.95 14.15 16.45
N GLY A 216 -9.01 15.43 16.80
CA GLY A 216 -7.83 16.29 16.99
C GLY A 216 -6.97 15.88 18.19
N THR A 217 -5.70 16.31 18.18
CA THR A 217 -4.67 16.06 19.19
C THR A 217 -5.17 16.34 20.61
N SER A 218 -4.77 15.50 21.56
CA SER A 218 -4.94 15.76 22.99
C SER A 218 -4.38 17.14 23.33
N ALA A 219 -5.22 18.00 23.90
CA ALA A 219 -4.75 19.08 24.73
C ALA A 219 -4.37 18.42 26.06
N ASP A 220 -3.08 18.19 26.25
CA ASP A 220 -2.44 17.98 27.55
C ASP A 220 -1.21 18.90 27.59
#